data_AF-A0A7Y2ZG38-F1
#
_entry.id   AF-A0A7Y2ZG38-F1
#
_cell.length_a   1.000
_cell.length_b   1.000
_cell.length_c   1.000
_cell.angle_alpha   90.00
_cell.angle_beta   90.00
_cell.angle_gamma   90.00
#
_symmetry.space_group_name_H-M   'P 1'
#
loop_
_entity.id
_entity.type
_entity.pdbx_description
1 polymer ?
#
loop_
_entity_poly.entity_id
_entity_poly.type
_entity_poly.pdbx_seq_one_letter_code
_entity_poly.pdbx_strand_id
1 'polypeptide(L)'
;MTPEPRAVRRQDRAQDEAFIVEAFARIPWGTLAVADGAGPPHVNTNLFVHLGEPDRIYVHTARAGALADVVRVAGEEGAAASFTAAAMGRLLPADEALEFSVEYAGVTATGRVVEVEDDVEAEHALQALLDRYAPHLRPGRDYRP
;
A
#
# COMPACT_ATOMS: atom_id res chain seq x y z
N MET A 1 16.91 17.07 20.01
CA MET A 1 16.30 17.28 18.69
C MET A 1 15.18 16.27 18.56
N THR A 2 13.92 16.70 18.47
CA THR A 2 12.79 15.79 18.31
C THR A 2 12.89 15.18 16.91
N PRO A 3 12.86 13.84 16.75
CA PRO A 3 12.87 13.25 15.42
C PRO A 3 11.65 13.70 14.63
N GLU A 4 11.78 13.81 13.30
CA GLU A 4 10.65 14.21 12.46
C GLU A 4 9.47 13.25 12.64
N PRO A 5 8.20 13.74 12.57
CA PRO A 5 7.01 12.96 12.94
C PRO A 5 6.76 11.65 12.18
N ARG A 6 7.60 11.31 11.18
CA ARG A 6 7.52 10.09 10.37
C ARG A 6 8.88 9.46 10.07
N ALA A 7 9.93 9.90 10.77
CA ALA A 7 11.26 9.31 10.60
C ALA A 7 11.31 7.89 11.17
N VAL A 8 12.02 7.00 10.48
CA VAL A 8 12.29 5.65 10.98
C VAL A 8 12.99 5.73 12.34
N ARG A 9 12.38 5.21 13.40
CA ARG A 9 12.97 5.31 14.75
C ARG A 9 14.27 4.50 14.88
N ARG A 10 14.32 3.31 14.28
CA ARG A 10 15.49 2.41 14.25
C ARG A 10 16.29 2.65 12.98
N GLN A 11 17.07 3.72 13.00
CA GLN A 11 17.89 4.14 11.85
C GLN A 11 18.87 3.04 11.40
N ASP A 12 19.32 2.19 12.33
CA ASP A 12 20.11 0.98 12.06
C ASP A 12 19.37 -0.09 11.23
N ARG A 13 18.05 0.06 11.07
CA ARG A 13 17.18 -0.80 10.26
C ARG A 13 16.56 -0.07 9.06
N ALA A 14 16.90 1.20 8.86
CA ALA A 14 16.41 1.96 7.71
C ALA A 14 16.94 1.34 6.41
N GLN A 15 16.13 1.43 5.36
CA GLN A 15 16.45 0.90 4.04
C GLN A 15 16.45 2.02 3.01
N ASP A 16 17.06 1.77 1.85
CA ASP A 16 17.12 2.71 0.75
C ASP A 16 15.94 2.57 -0.21
N GLU A 17 15.90 3.45 -1.22
CA GLU A 17 14.85 3.48 -2.24
C GLU A 17 14.78 2.17 -3.05
N ALA A 18 15.94 1.56 -3.33
CA ALA A 18 16.00 0.31 -4.09
C ALA A 18 15.30 -0.83 -3.34
N PHE A 19 15.49 -0.90 -2.02
CA PHE A 19 14.75 -1.82 -1.18
C PHE A 19 13.25 -1.53 -1.20
N ILE A 20 12.84 -0.26 -1.18
CA ILE A 20 11.41 0.12 -1.19
C ILE A 20 10.71 -0.39 -2.44
N VAL A 21 11.28 -0.13 -3.62
CA VAL A 21 10.75 -0.59 -4.91
C VAL A 21 10.67 -2.11 -4.96
N GLU A 22 11.74 -2.81 -4.54
CA GLU A 22 11.77 -4.28 -4.51
C GLU A 22 10.75 -4.87 -3.54
N ALA A 23 10.58 -4.25 -2.37
CA ALA A 23 9.58 -4.66 -1.40
C ALA A 23 8.16 -4.52 -1.96
N PHE A 24 7.83 -3.42 -2.63
CA PHE A 24 6.53 -3.26 -3.28
C PHE A 24 6.31 -4.26 -4.42
N ALA A 25 7.35 -4.63 -5.16
CA ALA A 25 7.27 -5.66 -6.20
C ALA A 25 7.05 -7.07 -5.64
N ARG A 26 7.62 -7.39 -4.47
CA ARG A 26 7.57 -8.74 -3.88
C ARG A 26 6.41 -8.99 -2.93
N ILE A 27 5.99 -8.00 -2.14
CA ILE A 27 4.96 -8.20 -1.11
C ILE A 27 3.58 -8.20 -1.79
N PRO A 28 2.77 -9.28 -1.64
CA PRO A 28 1.60 -9.50 -2.49
C PRO A 28 0.37 -8.67 -2.12
N TRP A 29 0.29 -8.11 -0.92
CA TRP A 29 -0.83 -7.27 -0.51
C TRP A 29 -0.35 -6.27 0.54
N GLY A 30 -1.13 -5.21 0.74
CA GLY A 30 -0.84 -4.21 1.76
C GLY A 30 -2.10 -3.69 2.40
N THR A 31 -1.91 -2.82 3.36
CA THR A 31 -2.95 -2.25 4.20
C THR A 31 -3.00 -0.74 4.02
N LEU A 32 -4.12 -0.24 3.49
CA LEU A 32 -4.43 1.18 3.35
C LEU A 32 -5.23 1.65 4.56
N ALA A 33 -4.72 2.66 5.26
CA ALA A 33 -5.42 3.33 6.35
C ALA A 33 -5.78 4.77 5.94
N VAL A 34 -7.05 5.12 6.14
CA VAL A 34 -7.59 6.47 5.98
C VAL A 34 -8.37 6.88 7.23
N ALA A 35 -8.39 8.17 7.54
CA ALA A 35 -9.16 8.69 8.67
C ALA A 35 -10.09 9.81 8.20
N ASP A 36 -11.31 9.82 8.73
CA ASP A 36 -12.33 10.86 8.49
C ASP A 36 -12.40 11.91 9.61
N GLY A 37 -11.61 11.72 10.68
CA GLY A 37 -11.60 12.58 11.86
C GLY A 37 -12.76 12.36 12.84
N ALA A 38 -13.70 11.46 12.53
CA ALA A 38 -14.89 11.17 13.34
C ALA A 38 -14.76 9.90 14.20
N GLY A 39 -13.75 9.06 13.95
CA GLY A 39 -13.54 7.82 14.68
C GLY A 39 -12.17 7.17 14.42
N PRO A 40 -12.02 5.88 14.79
CA PRO A 40 -10.85 5.10 14.41
C PRO A 40 -10.65 5.12 12.89
N PRO A 41 -9.39 5.04 12.41
CA PRO A 41 -9.14 4.99 10.98
C PRO A 41 -9.82 3.76 10.36
N HIS A 42 -10.34 3.95 9.15
CA HIS A 42 -10.74 2.83 8.31
C HIS A 42 -9.50 2.17 7.74
N VAL A 43 -9.44 0.84 7.81
CA VAL A 43 -8.29 0.04 7.40
C VAL A 43 -8.77 -1.00 6.40
N ASN A 44 -8.22 -0.95 5.18
CA ASN A 44 -8.54 -1.88 4.10
C ASN A 44 -7.29 -2.66 3.69
N THR A 45 -7.46 -3.94 3.36
CA THR A 45 -6.40 -4.80 2.85
C THR A 45 -6.63 -5.01 1.37
N ASN A 46 -5.63 -4.63 0.55
CA ASN A 46 -5.78 -4.61 -0.89
C ASN A 46 -4.60 -5.31 -1.59
N LEU A 47 -4.91 -5.93 -2.73
CA LEU A 47 -3.90 -6.09 -3.79
C LEU A 47 -3.49 -4.71 -4.27
N PHE A 48 -2.24 -4.58 -4.68
CA PHE A 48 -1.71 -3.28 -5.10
C PHE A 48 -0.66 -3.44 -6.20
N VAL A 49 -0.42 -2.37 -6.93
CA VAL A 49 0.79 -2.22 -7.74
C VAL A 49 1.42 -0.89 -7.43
N HIS A 50 2.75 -0.88 -7.39
CA HIS A 50 3.53 0.34 -7.38
C HIS A 50 4.00 0.57 -8.81
N LEU A 51 3.59 1.69 -9.39
CA LEU A 51 4.05 2.13 -10.71
C LEU A 51 4.94 3.36 -10.48
N GLY A 52 6.09 3.39 -11.15
CA GLY A 52 7.01 4.54 -11.10
C GLY A 52 6.41 5.79 -11.76
N GLU A 53 7.23 6.69 -12.28
CA GLU A 53 6.87 8.04 -12.70
C GLU A 53 5.47 8.21 -13.36
N PRO A 54 4.52 8.91 -12.70
CA PRO A 54 4.61 9.46 -11.33
C PRO A 54 4.52 8.37 -10.26
N ASP A 55 5.44 8.40 -9.29
CA ASP A 55 5.53 7.46 -8.17
C ASP A 55 4.20 7.30 -7.42
N ARG A 56 3.48 6.21 -7.70
CA ARG A 56 2.11 5.97 -7.25
C ARG A 56 1.88 4.51 -6.87
N ILE A 57 1.07 4.32 -5.82
CA ILE A 57 0.55 3.03 -5.42
C ILE A 57 -0.93 2.98 -5.81
N TYR A 58 -1.28 2.01 -6.64
CA TYR A 58 -2.64 1.78 -7.09
C TYR A 58 -3.26 0.61 -6.33
N VAL A 59 -4.50 0.80 -5.90
CA VAL A 59 -5.34 -0.23 -5.29
C VAL A 59 -6.70 -0.22 -5.99
N HIS A 60 -7.35 -1.38 -6.04
CA HIS A 60 -8.74 -1.48 -6.47
C HIS A 60 -9.64 -1.84 -5.28
N THR A 61 -10.75 -1.12 -5.15
CA THR A 61 -11.71 -1.28 -4.05
C THR A 61 -13.13 -1.00 -4.54
N ALA A 62 -14.14 -1.37 -3.74
CA ALA A 62 -15.53 -1.06 -4.03
C ALA A 62 -15.78 0.46 -4.10
N ARG A 63 -16.69 0.87 -4.99
CA ARG A 63 -17.16 2.27 -5.14
C ARG A 63 -18.05 2.76 -3.97
N ALA A 64 -18.24 1.93 -2.95
CA ALA A 64 -19.08 2.24 -1.80
C ALA A 64 -18.43 1.74 -0.50
N GLY A 65 -18.81 2.36 0.61
CA GLY A 65 -18.28 2.08 1.94
C GLY A 65 -17.27 3.14 2.41
N ALA A 66 -16.73 2.94 3.62
CA ALA A 66 -15.98 3.97 4.32
C ALA A 66 -14.81 4.57 3.54
N LEU A 67 -13.99 3.74 2.87
CA LEU A 67 -12.90 4.25 2.02
C LEU A 67 -13.41 5.13 0.88
N ALA A 68 -14.44 4.67 0.16
CA ALA A 68 -15.01 5.43 -0.95
C ALA A 68 -15.65 6.74 -0.47
N ASP A 69 -16.33 6.71 0.69
CA ASP A 69 -16.91 7.91 1.29
C ASP A 69 -15.85 8.93 1.71
N VAL A 70 -14.75 8.48 2.31
CA VAL A 70 -13.63 9.35 2.70
C VAL A 70 -12.96 9.99 1.49
N VAL A 71 -12.67 9.20 0.45
CA VAL A 71 -12.07 9.71 -0.78
C VAL A 71 -13.00 10.71 -1.48
N ARG A 72 -14.29 10.36 -1.61
CA ARG A 72 -15.30 11.22 -2.24
C ARG A 72 -15.46 12.56 -1.52
N VAL A 73 -15.43 12.56 -0.18
CA VAL A 73 -15.51 13.79 0.62
C VAL A 73 -14.26 14.65 0.44
N ALA A 74 -13.08 14.04 0.31
CA ALA A 74 -11.83 14.76 0.10
C ALA A 74 -11.68 15.34 -1.32
N GLY A 75 -12.34 14.75 -2.32
CA GLY A 75 -12.31 15.21 -3.71
C GLY A 75 -10.91 15.18 -4.32
N GLU A 76 -10.63 16.11 -5.24
CA GLU A 76 -9.35 16.22 -5.96
C GLU A 76 -8.14 16.44 -5.02
N GLU A 77 -8.35 17.06 -3.85
CA GLU A 77 -7.28 17.23 -2.87
C GLU A 77 -6.80 15.90 -2.29
N GLY A 78 -7.63 14.85 -2.31
CA GLY A 78 -7.34 13.53 -1.78
C GLY A 78 -7.32 13.45 -0.25
N ALA A 79 -7.62 12.27 0.28
CA ALA A 79 -7.63 12.02 1.72
C ALA A 79 -6.23 11.65 2.21
N ALA A 80 -5.82 12.15 3.38
CA ALA A 80 -4.56 11.74 4.00
C ALA A 80 -4.58 10.24 4.28
N ALA A 81 -3.53 9.53 3.85
CA ALA A 81 -3.47 8.08 3.91
C ALA A 81 -2.09 7.57 4.34
N SER A 82 -2.08 6.36 4.91
CA SER A 82 -0.89 5.55 5.08
C SER A 82 -1.11 4.18 4.46
N PHE A 83 -0.16 3.73 3.65
CA PHE A 83 -0.18 2.39 3.06
C PHE A 83 1.02 1.61 3.56
N THR A 84 0.80 0.40 4.08
CA THR A 84 1.88 -0.47 4.54
C THR A 84 1.84 -1.79 3.79
N ALA A 85 2.96 -2.18 3.19
CA ALA A 85 3.20 -3.53 2.70
C ALA A 85 4.29 -4.14 3.58
N ALA A 86 4.02 -5.27 4.22
CA ALA A 86 4.97 -5.95 5.08
C ALA A 86 4.91 -7.47 4.92
N ALA A 87 6.06 -8.11 5.13
CA ALA A 87 6.20 -9.56 5.15
C ALA A 87 6.93 -10.00 6.43
N MET A 88 6.45 -11.10 6.99
CA MET A 88 7.06 -11.78 8.11
C MET A 88 7.97 -12.89 7.61
N GLY A 89 9.15 -13.01 8.20
CA GLY A 89 10.08 -14.13 8.04
C GLY A 89 10.00 -15.09 9.23
N ARG A 90 11.16 -15.55 9.70
CA ARG A 90 11.24 -16.54 10.77
C ARG A 90 11.01 -15.91 12.15
N LEU A 91 10.49 -16.71 13.07
CA LEU A 91 10.57 -16.41 14.50
C LEU A 91 12.01 -16.63 14.96
N LEU A 92 12.50 -15.73 15.82
CA LEU A 92 13.86 -15.75 16.36
C LEU A 92 13.78 -16.06 17.86
N PRO A 93 14.02 -17.32 18.26
CA PRO A 93 14.07 -17.71 19.66
C PRO A 93 15.23 -17.02 20.39
N ALA A 94 15.06 -16.79 21.69
CA ALA A 94 16.09 -16.27 22.58
C ALA A 94 15.94 -16.87 23.98
N ASP A 95 17.02 -16.81 24.76
CA ASP A 95 17.04 -17.33 26.13
C ASP A 95 16.16 -16.49 27.09
N GLU A 96 16.01 -15.20 26.81
CA GLU A 96 15.12 -14.28 27.53
C GLU A 96 13.89 -13.94 26.68
N ALA A 97 12.71 -13.90 27.31
CA ALA A 97 11.46 -13.65 26.59
C ALA A 97 11.40 -12.27 25.90
N LEU A 98 12.10 -11.27 26.44
CA LEU A 98 12.17 -9.91 25.87
C LEU A 98 12.96 -9.87 24.55
N GLU A 99 13.88 -10.82 24.37
CA GLU A 99 14.74 -10.91 23.19
C GLU A 99 14.14 -11.81 22.09
N PHE A 100 13.01 -12.45 22.37
CA PHE A 100 12.23 -13.15 21.35
C PHE A 100 11.79 -12.18 20.26
N SER A 101 12.06 -12.51 19.00
CA SER A 101 11.83 -11.59 17.90
C SER A 101 11.32 -12.28 16.65
N VAL A 102 11.18 -11.50 15.59
CA VAL A 102 10.73 -11.96 14.28
C VAL A 102 11.48 -11.20 13.21
N GLU A 103 11.90 -11.91 12.16
CA GLU A 103 12.36 -11.26 10.94
C GLU A 103 11.16 -10.59 10.27
N TYR A 104 11.27 -9.31 9.94
CA TYR A 104 10.26 -8.64 9.14
C TYR A 104 10.91 -7.65 8.19
N ALA A 105 10.24 -7.48 7.05
CA ALA A 105 10.53 -6.43 6.09
C ALA A 105 9.22 -5.71 5.81
N GLY A 106 9.26 -4.39 5.70
CA GLY A 106 8.07 -3.64 5.35
C GLY A 106 8.36 -2.21 4.99
N VAL A 107 7.49 -1.66 4.17
CA VAL A 107 7.50 -0.27 3.71
C VAL A 107 6.18 0.36 4.11
N THR A 108 6.24 1.57 4.66
CA THR A 108 5.07 2.41 4.89
C THR A 108 5.21 3.67 4.04
N ALA A 109 4.32 3.84 3.07
CA ALA A 109 4.14 5.08 2.34
C ALA A 109 3.11 5.96 3.05
N THR A 110 3.35 7.26 3.12
CA THR A 110 2.37 8.22 3.62
C THR A 110 2.15 9.30 2.58
N GLY A 111 0.91 9.65 2.30
CA GLY A 111 0.59 10.59 1.24
C GLY A 111 -0.91 10.88 1.20
N ARG A 112 -1.43 11.05 -0.01
CA ARG A 112 -2.85 11.25 -0.25
C ARG A 112 -3.39 10.18 -1.20
N VAL A 113 -4.59 9.70 -0.90
CA VAL A 113 -5.35 8.81 -1.77
C VAL A 113 -6.44 9.62 -2.49
N VAL A 114 -6.51 9.45 -3.80
CA VAL A 114 -7.50 10.05 -4.68
C VAL A 114 -8.17 8.95 -5.50
N GLU A 115 -9.39 9.20 -5.96
CA GLU A 115 -10.00 8.36 -7.00
C GLU A 115 -9.32 8.67 -8.33
N VAL A 116 -9.04 7.63 -9.12
CA VAL A 116 -8.50 7.79 -10.47
C VAL A 116 -9.67 8.07 -11.41
N GLU A 117 -9.74 9.30 -11.92
CA GLU A 117 -10.82 9.76 -12.80
C GLU A 117 -10.48 9.64 -14.30
N ASP A 118 -9.19 9.60 -14.64
CA ASP A 118 -8.76 9.40 -16.03
C ASP A 118 -8.89 7.93 -16.43
N ASP A 119 -9.71 7.67 -17.44
CA ASP A 119 -10.01 6.30 -17.90
C ASP A 119 -8.75 5.57 -18.39
N VAL A 120 -7.79 6.29 -19.01
CA VAL A 120 -6.55 5.68 -19.52
C VAL A 120 -5.65 5.27 -18.36
N GLU A 121 -5.51 6.11 -17.34
CA GLU A 121 -4.79 5.79 -16.12
C GLU A 121 -5.45 4.61 -15.37
N ALA A 122 -6.78 4.61 -15.26
CA ALA A 122 -7.53 3.55 -14.61
C ALA A 122 -7.35 2.19 -15.32
N GLU A 123 -7.46 2.17 -16.65
CA GLU A 123 -7.24 0.96 -17.46
C GLU A 123 -5.81 0.45 -17.29
N HIS A 124 -4.81 1.33 -17.38
CA HIS A 124 -3.40 0.96 -17.22
C HIS A 124 -3.12 0.38 -15.82
N ALA A 125 -3.62 1.00 -14.76
CA ALA A 125 -3.43 0.53 -13.38
C ALA A 125 -4.13 -0.81 -13.13
N LEU A 126 -5.34 -1.00 -13.65
CA LEU A 126 -6.06 -2.27 -13.56
C LEU A 126 -5.35 -3.38 -14.35
N GLN A 127 -4.84 -3.08 -15.54
CA GLN A 127 -4.08 -4.04 -16.31
C GLN A 127 -2.79 -4.44 -15.58
N ALA A 128 -2.08 -3.49 -14.97
CA ALA A 128 -0.88 -3.79 -14.17
C ALA A 128 -1.19 -4.69 -12.96
N LEU A 129 -2.33 -4.50 -12.28
CA LEU A 129 -2.80 -5.41 -11.23
C LEU A 129 -3.02 -6.82 -11.80
N LEU A 130 -3.70 -6.94 -12.93
CA LEU A 130 -3.98 -8.25 -13.55
C LEU A 130 -2.71 -8.94 -14.03
N ASP A 131 -1.78 -8.22 -14.65
CA ASP A 131 -0.49 -8.75 -15.10
C ASP A 131 0.33 -9.26 -13.90
N ARG A 132 0.28 -8.56 -12.77
CA ARG A 132 0.99 -8.98 -11.55
C ARG A 132 0.38 -10.23 -10.92
N TYR A 133 -0.94 -10.25 -10.74
CA TYR A 133 -1.59 -11.25 -9.88
C TYR A 133 -2.24 -12.40 -10.65
N ALA A 134 -2.56 -12.19 -11.92
CA ALA A 134 -3.20 -13.16 -12.78
C ALA A 134 -2.61 -13.14 -14.22
N PRO A 135 -1.27 -13.25 -14.40
CA PRO A 135 -0.60 -13.13 -15.71
C PRO A 135 -1.02 -14.17 -16.75
N HIS A 136 -1.76 -15.20 -16.34
CA HIS A 136 -2.28 -16.25 -17.20
C HIS A 136 -3.63 -15.88 -17.86
N LEU A 137 -4.31 -14.84 -17.35
CA LEU A 137 -5.56 -14.32 -17.90
C LEU A 137 -5.28 -13.34 -19.04
N ARG A 138 -6.16 -13.31 -20.04
CA ARG A 138 -6.04 -12.44 -21.22
C ARG A 138 -7.30 -11.59 -21.42
N PRO A 139 -7.17 -10.26 -21.60
CA PRO A 139 -8.29 -9.41 -21.93
C PRO A 139 -8.96 -9.84 -23.25
N GLY A 140 -10.28 -9.72 -23.31
CA GLY A 140 -11.09 -10.15 -24.46
C GLY A 140 -11.30 -11.67 -24.58
N ARG A 141 -10.57 -12.48 -23.82
CA ARG A 141 -10.76 -13.95 -23.73
C ARG A 141 -11.32 -14.36 -22.37
N ASP A 142 -10.61 -14.00 -21.31
CA ASP A 142 -10.91 -14.47 -19.96
C ASP A 142 -11.70 -13.42 -19.15
N TYR A 143 -11.59 -12.14 -19.52
CA TYR A 143 -12.36 -11.03 -18.97
C TYR A 143 -12.63 -9.96 -20.04
N ARG A 144 -13.63 -9.12 -19.79
CA ARG A 144 -13.90 -7.93 -20.63
C ARG A 144 -12.97 -6.80 -20.18
N PRO A 145 -12.29 -6.12 -21.11
CA PRO A 145 -11.64 -4.85 -20.84
C PRO A 145 -12.64 -3.84 -20.26
#